data_AF-A0A526VC93-F1
#
_entry.id   AF-A0A526VC93-F1
#
_cell.length_a   1.000
_cell.length_b   1.000
_cell.length_c   1.000
_cell.angle_alpha   90.00
_cell.angle_beta   90.00
_cell.angle_gamma   90.00
#
_symmetry.space_group_name_H-M   'P 1'
#
loop_
_entity.id
_entity.type
_entity.pdbx_description
1 polymer ?
#
loop_
_entity_poly.entity_id
_entity_poly.type
_entity_poly.pdbx_seq_one_letter_code
_entity_poly.pdbx_strand_id
1 'polypeptide(L)'
;MIVYGDHRQTESAEQLREAANEMAESLDRMSHGVQRHAALVGLFISVSELVQALADVDFQTSGIDIFSPRQQQGARLLVGLAAEVAKSWQSGFGVGGGIDPGLLKQLAGLDCKAEVVTGSAEGYAHYALYPESYLDAAQKSGLDANTCVIGVRSIGLGLAAMVAASIGAPAPFSVRPIGHPFRRYINADPQSIATWMNNPSARFAVVDEGPG
;
A
#
# COMPACT_ATOMS: atom_id res chain seq x y z
N MET A 1 -4.07 -30.43 -0.86
CA MET A 1 -5.02 -29.32 -0.80
C MET A 1 -4.70 -28.55 0.46
N ILE A 2 -3.97 -27.43 0.34
CA ILE A 2 -3.74 -26.56 1.50
C ILE A 2 -5.00 -25.72 1.61
N VAL A 3 -5.79 -25.97 2.66
CA VAL A 3 -6.91 -25.10 3.05
C VAL A 3 -6.25 -23.93 3.77
N TYR A 4 -6.08 -22.81 3.09
CA TYR A 4 -5.71 -21.56 3.74
C TYR A 4 -6.92 -21.09 4.55
N GLY A 5 -6.78 -21.14 5.87
CA GLY A 5 -7.77 -20.57 6.76
C GLY A 5 -7.57 -19.06 6.76
N ASP A 6 -8.61 -18.34 6.34
CA ASP A 6 -8.79 -16.89 6.42
C ASP A 6 -8.72 -16.45 7.91
N HIS A 7 -7.51 -16.54 8.50
CA HIS A 7 -7.24 -16.22 9.89
C HIS A 7 -7.26 -14.71 10.03
N ARG A 8 -8.48 -14.22 10.14
CA ARG A 8 -8.75 -12.82 10.43
C ARG A 8 -8.66 -12.61 11.93
N GLN A 9 -7.92 -11.58 12.33
CA GLN A 9 -7.79 -11.17 13.71
C GLN A 9 -8.36 -9.77 13.85
N THR A 10 -9.12 -9.55 14.92
CA THR A 10 -9.54 -8.20 15.30
C THR A 10 -8.45 -7.63 16.21
N GLU A 11 -7.88 -6.51 15.81
CA GLU A 11 -6.78 -5.85 16.50
C GLU A 11 -7.01 -4.34 16.54
N SER A 12 -6.38 -3.66 17.51
CA SER A 12 -6.38 -2.21 17.54
C SER A 12 -5.43 -1.67 16.48
N ALA A 13 -5.91 -0.73 15.65
CA ALA A 13 -5.05 -0.05 14.68
C ALA A 13 -3.93 0.76 15.35
N GLU A 14 -4.12 1.20 16.61
CA GLU A 14 -3.06 1.88 17.37
C GLU A 14 -1.90 0.92 17.67
N GLN A 15 -2.21 -0.34 18.03
CA GLN A 15 -1.19 -1.37 18.29
C GLN A 15 -0.40 -1.73 17.03
N LEU A 16 -1.08 -1.85 15.88
CA LEU A 16 -0.41 -2.09 14.60
C LEU A 16 0.53 -0.93 14.23
N ARG A 17 0.11 0.31 14.48
CA ARG A 17 0.96 1.50 14.26
C ARG A 17 2.16 1.51 15.21
N GLU A 18 1.99 1.13 16.48
CA GLU A 18 3.08 1.01 17.44
C GLU A 18 4.09 -0.05 17.00
N ALA A 19 3.63 -1.24 16.61
CA ALA A 19 4.48 -2.29 16.06
C ALA A 19 5.24 -1.84 14.81
N ALA A 20 4.59 -1.09 13.90
CA ALA A 20 5.25 -0.51 12.74
C ALA A 20 6.33 0.53 13.11
N ASN A 21 6.11 1.34 14.15
CA ASN A 21 7.14 2.25 14.66
C ASN A 21 8.35 1.49 15.22
N GLU A 22 8.12 0.42 15.99
CA GLU A 22 9.20 -0.43 16.52
C GLU A 22 10.02 -1.08 15.40
N MET A 23 9.35 -1.56 14.34
CA MET A 23 10.02 -2.06 13.14
C MET A 23 10.88 -0.97 12.49
N ALA A 24 10.35 0.25 12.37
CA ALA A 24 11.08 1.36 11.78
C ALA A 24 12.33 1.75 12.60
N GLU A 25 12.23 1.80 13.93
CA GLU A 25 13.36 2.07 14.83
C GLU A 25 14.43 0.96 14.78
N SER A 26 14.03 -0.28 14.51
CA SER A 26 14.98 -1.37 14.37
C SER A 26 15.91 -1.21 13.16
N LEU A 27 15.43 -0.57 12.08
CA LEU A 27 16.18 -0.37 10.83
C LEU A 27 17.40 0.54 11.01
N ASP A 28 17.35 1.51 11.93
CA ASP A 28 18.46 2.41 12.27
C ASP A 28 19.71 1.65 12.73
N ARG A 29 19.50 0.51 13.38
CA ARG A 29 20.55 -0.32 13.98
C ARG A 29 21.10 -1.37 13.01
N MET A 30 20.49 -1.53 11.83
CA MET A 30 20.88 -2.52 10.85
C MET A 30 21.92 -1.95 9.88
N SER A 31 22.95 -2.74 9.59
CA SER A 31 23.85 -2.45 8.46
C SER A 31 23.09 -2.53 7.13
N HIS A 32 23.55 -1.81 6.11
CA HIS A 32 23.04 -1.97 4.75
C HIS A 32 23.22 -3.42 4.26
N GLY A 33 22.44 -3.82 3.26
CA GLY A 33 22.42 -5.19 2.74
C GLY A 33 21.03 -5.81 2.70
N VAL A 34 20.98 -7.05 2.20
CA VAL A 34 19.71 -7.74 1.90
C VAL A 34 18.84 -7.98 3.14
N GLN A 35 19.45 -8.17 4.32
CA GLN A 35 18.70 -8.35 5.56
C GLN A 35 17.97 -7.07 5.98
N ARG A 36 18.62 -5.90 5.86
CA ARG A 36 17.97 -4.61 6.11
C ARG A 36 16.89 -4.33 5.07
N HIS A 37 17.15 -4.65 3.81
CA HIS A 37 16.16 -4.53 2.75
C HIS A 37 14.90 -5.36 3.06
N ALA A 38 15.07 -6.62 3.44
CA ALA A 38 13.95 -7.49 3.84
C ALA A 38 13.17 -6.92 5.03
N ALA A 39 13.85 -6.35 6.03
CA ALA A 39 13.19 -5.69 7.16
C ALA A 39 12.43 -4.42 6.73
N LEU A 40 12.97 -3.64 5.79
CA LEU A 40 12.31 -2.46 5.21
C LEU A 40 11.05 -2.86 4.43
N VAL A 41 11.11 -3.95 3.65
CA VAL A 41 9.94 -4.52 2.97
C VAL A 41 8.91 -5.02 3.99
N GLY A 42 9.35 -5.66 5.08
CA GLY A 42 8.48 -6.05 6.19
C GLY A 42 7.73 -4.86 6.82
N LEU A 43 8.44 -3.75 7.08
CA LEU A 43 7.82 -2.50 7.51
C LEU A 43 6.79 -1.99 6.49
N PHE A 44 7.15 -1.95 5.21
CA PHE A 44 6.25 -1.53 4.15
C PHE A 44 4.97 -2.37 4.08
N ILE A 45 5.09 -3.70 4.22
CA ILE A 45 3.96 -4.63 4.22
C ILE A 45 3.07 -4.37 5.45
N SER A 46 3.66 -4.30 6.64
CA SER A 46 2.92 -4.05 7.90
C SER A 46 2.13 -2.72 7.84
N VAL A 47 2.76 -1.65 7.34
CA VAL A 47 2.07 -0.36 7.18
C VAL A 47 1.00 -0.42 6.07
N SER A 48 1.22 -1.20 5.00
CA SER A 48 0.21 -1.42 3.96
C SER A 48 -1.03 -2.14 4.50
N GLU A 49 -0.84 -3.16 5.33
CA GLU A 49 -1.94 -3.87 6.00
C GLU A 49 -2.73 -2.94 6.91
N LEU A 50 -2.05 -2.13 7.74
CA LEU A 50 -2.69 -1.12 8.58
C LEU A 50 -3.52 -0.12 7.76
N VAL A 51 -2.92 0.49 6.73
CA VAL A 51 -3.59 1.51 5.90
C VAL A 51 -4.79 0.90 5.17
N GLN A 52 -4.68 -0.34 4.68
CA GLN A 52 -5.81 -1.04 4.09
C GLN A 52 -6.92 -1.31 5.11
N ALA A 53 -6.57 -1.80 6.30
CA ALA A 53 -7.57 -2.16 7.29
C ALA A 53 -8.36 -0.91 7.76
N LEU A 54 -7.70 0.24 7.84
CA LEU A 54 -8.36 1.53 8.06
C LEU A 54 -9.31 1.91 6.91
N ALA A 55 -8.88 1.71 5.65
CA ALA A 55 -9.74 1.94 4.48
C ALA A 55 -10.95 0.98 4.44
N ASP A 56 -10.80 -0.24 4.95
CA ASP A 56 -11.89 -1.19 5.12
C ASP A 56 -12.90 -0.73 6.17
N VAL A 57 -12.43 -0.19 7.31
CA VAL A 57 -13.32 0.45 8.31
C VAL A 57 -14.08 1.64 7.72
N ASP A 58 -13.39 2.50 6.94
CA ASP A 58 -14.05 3.62 6.23
C ASP A 58 -15.17 3.10 5.33
N PHE A 59 -14.87 2.09 4.51
CA PHE A 59 -15.84 1.53 3.58
C PHE A 59 -17.00 0.81 4.27
N GLN A 60 -16.77 0.09 5.36
CA GLN A 60 -17.84 -0.52 6.16
C GLN A 60 -18.78 0.54 6.76
N THR A 61 -18.24 1.70 7.09
CA THR A 61 -19.01 2.81 7.68
C THR A 61 -19.81 3.57 6.62
N SER A 62 -19.19 3.91 5.48
CA SER A 62 -19.79 4.75 4.43
C SER A 62 -20.56 3.96 3.36
N GLY A 63 -20.21 2.68 3.17
CA GLY A 63 -20.64 1.84 2.06
C GLY A 63 -20.04 2.24 0.70
N ILE A 64 -19.15 3.23 0.64
CA ILE A 64 -18.59 3.80 -0.60
C ILE A 64 -17.13 4.20 -0.42
N ASP A 65 -16.30 3.90 -1.43
CA ASP A 65 -14.93 4.38 -1.51
C ASP A 65 -14.89 5.87 -1.83
N ILE A 66 -14.28 6.66 -0.95
CA ILE A 66 -13.98 8.07 -1.14
C ILE A 66 -12.52 8.32 -0.84
N PHE A 67 -11.86 9.20 -1.60
CA PHE A 67 -10.46 9.54 -1.31
C PHE A 67 -10.35 10.54 -0.15
N SER A 68 -10.77 10.12 1.04
CA SER A 68 -10.84 10.95 2.25
C SER A 68 -9.45 11.46 2.67
N PRO A 69 -9.34 12.52 3.49
CA PRO A 69 -8.06 12.98 4.00
C PRO A 69 -7.22 11.87 4.68
N ARG A 70 -7.88 10.96 5.40
CA ARG A 70 -7.25 9.81 6.05
C ARG A 70 -6.70 8.82 5.03
N GLN A 71 -7.48 8.44 4.02
CA GLN A 71 -7.02 7.55 2.94
C GLN A 71 -5.88 8.18 2.14
N GLN A 72 -5.96 9.47 1.83
CA GLN A 72 -4.88 10.20 1.15
C GLN A 72 -3.59 10.24 1.99
N GLN A 73 -3.69 10.42 3.30
CA GLN A 73 -2.53 10.41 4.18
C GLN A 73 -1.89 9.02 4.21
N GLY A 74 -2.68 7.96 4.36
CA GLY A 74 -2.20 6.57 4.30
C GLY A 74 -1.53 6.27 2.95
N ALA A 75 -2.18 6.62 1.84
CA ALA A 75 -1.63 6.40 0.50
C ALA A 75 -0.31 7.16 0.26
N ARG A 76 -0.19 8.41 0.74
CA ARG A 76 1.06 9.18 0.67
C ARG A 76 2.19 8.55 1.49
N LEU A 77 1.88 8.07 2.70
CA LEU A 77 2.84 7.35 3.53
C LEU A 77 3.35 6.10 2.81
N LEU A 78 2.44 5.31 2.20
CA LEU A 78 2.82 4.12 1.45
C LEU A 78 3.70 4.44 0.25
N VAL A 79 3.42 5.52 -0.50
CA VAL A 79 4.29 5.96 -1.61
C VAL A 79 5.67 6.35 -1.11
N GLY A 80 5.76 7.02 0.04
CA GLY A 80 7.03 7.36 0.66
C GLY A 80 7.85 6.13 1.08
N LEU A 81 7.22 5.16 1.75
CA LEU A 81 7.88 3.90 2.11
C LEU A 81 8.26 3.07 0.87
N ALA A 82 7.40 3.05 -0.15
CA ALA A 82 7.72 2.43 -1.44
C ALA A 82 8.94 3.07 -2.11
N ALA A 83 9.10 4.39 -1.99
CA ALA A 83 10.29 5.07 -2.47
C ALA A 83 11.56 4.67 -1.69
N GLU A 84 11.48 4.44 -0.38
CA GLU A 84 12.59 3.88 0.41
C GLU A 84 12.95 2.46 -0.04
N VAL A 85 11.94 1.60 -0.28
CA VAL A 85 12.15 0.25 -0.84
C VAL A 85 12.83 0.35 -2.21
N ALA A 86 12.34 1.23 -3.09
CA ALA A 86 12.89 1.43 -4.42
C ALA A 86 14.36 1.90 -4.38
N LYS A 87 14.70 2.86 -3.51
CA LYS A 87 16.09 3.31 -3.30
C LYS A 87 16.99 2.15 -2.85
N SER A 88 16.51 1.33 -1.91
CA SER A 88 17.25 0.17 -1.42
C SER A 88 17.43 -0.89 -2.52
N TRP A 89 16.39 -1.21 -3.27
CA TRP A 89 16.43 -2.18 -4.39
C TRP A 89 17.39 -1.74 -5.50
N GLN A 90 17.23 -0.52 -6.01
CA GLN A 90 17.99 0.01 -7.15
C GLN A 90 19.49 0.21 -6.84
N SER A 91 19.83 0.45 -5.58
CA SER A 91 21.22 0.57 -5.13
C SER A 91 21.90 -0.78 -4.89
N GLY A 92 21.23 -1.90 -5.17
CA GLY A 92 21.73 -3.23 -4.82
C GLY A 92 21.89 -3.42 -3.31
N PHE A 93 20.94 -2.87 -2.54
CA PHE A 93 20.90 -2.88 -1.07
C PHE A 93 22.01 -2.05 -0.41
N GLY A 94 22.67 -1.15 -1.15
CA GLY A 94 23.75 -0.31 -0.66
C GLY A 94 23.32 0.84 0.27
N VAL A 95 22.02 1.14 0.34
CA VAL A 95 21.47 2.19 1.21
C VAL A 95 21.22 1.66 2.63
N GLY A 96 21.76 2.35 3.63
CA GLY A 96 21.53 2.12 5.06
C GLY A 96 20.91 3.32 5.76
N GLY A 97 20.96 3.34 7.10
CA GLY A 97 20.40 4.41 7.92
C GLY A 97 18.93 4.20 8.27
N GLY A 98 18.30 5.23 8.84
CA GLY A 98 16.91 5.17 9.26
C GLY A 98 15.90 5.49 8.17
N ILE A 99 14.62 5.32 8.52
CA ILE A 99 13.51 5.80 7.70
C ILE A 99 13.47 7.33 7.74
N ASP A 100 13.06 7.94 6.62
CA ASP A 100 12.87 9.38 6.54
C ASP A 100 11.98 9.88 7.71
N PRO A 101 12.43 10.87 8.51
CA PRO A 101 11.68 11.37 9.66
C PRO A 101 10.30 11.95 9.30
N GLY A 102 10.12 12.44 8.06
CA GLY A 102 8.83 12.89 7.57
C GLY A 102 7.82 11.75 7.44
N LEU A 103 8.27 10.57 7.00
CA LEU A 103 7.45 9.36 6.94
C LEU A 103 7.09 8.85 8.35
N LEU A 104 8.04 8.87 9.29
CA LEU A 104 7.77 8.54 10.69
C LEU A 104 6.71 9.47 11.30
N LYS A 105 6.80 10.77 11.01
CA LYS A 105 5.79 11.75 11.42
C LYS A 105 4.43 11.48 10.78
N GLN A 106 4.40 11.06 9.51
CA GLN A 106 3.15 10.68 8.83
C GLN A 106 2.52 9.43 9.44
N LEU A 107 3.31 8.40 9.73
CA LEU A 107 2.88 7.17 10.40
C LEU A 107 2.31 7.49 11.79
N ALA A 108 3.05 8.26 12.59
CA ALA A 108 2.58 8.70 13.91
C ALA A 108 1.29 9.54 13.83
N GLY A 109 1.10 10.31 12.75
CA GLY A 109 -0.08 11.13 12.54
C GLY A 109 -1.30 10.41 11.95
N LEU A 110 -1.25 9.11 11.65
CA LEU A 110 -2.40 8.38 11.15
C LEU A 110 -3.49 8.28 12.21
N ASP A 111 -4.74 8.58 11.83
CA ASP A 111 -5.90 8.37 12.69
C ASP A 111 -6.23 6.88 12.79
N CYS A 112 -5.76 6.28 13.89
CA CYS A 112 -5.85 4.85 14.19
C CYS A 112 -6.88 4.52 15.28
N LYS A 113 -7.84 5.43 15.56
CA LYS A 113 -8.89 5.21 16.56
C LYS A 113 -9.99 4.27 16.04
N ALA A 114 -9.62 3.03 15.74
CA ALA A 114 -10.52 1.99 15.25
C ALA A 114 -10.01 0.60 15.61
N GLU A 115 -10.95 -0.30 15.87
CA GLU A 115 -10.71 -1.74 15.77
C GLU A 115 -10.72 -2.11 14.28
N VAL A 116 -9.72 -2.87 13.86
CA VAL A 116 -9.56 -3.29 12.47
C VAL A 116 -9.52 -4.81 12.39
N VAL A 117 -9.95 -5.33 11.24
CA VAL A 117 -9.79 -6.74 10.93
C VAL A 117 -8.60 -6.88 9.99
N THR A 118 -7.55 -7.52 10.46
CA THR A 118 -6.34 -7.83 9.70
C THR A 118 -6.35 -9.30 9.32
N GLY A 119 -5.66 -9.63 8.24
CA GLY A 119 -5.34 -10.99 7.82
C GLY A 119 -3.99 -10.95 7.13
N SER A 120 -3.31 -12.09 7.05
CA SER A 120 -2.03 -12.15 6.34
C SER A 120 -2.24 -11.69 4.90
N ALA A 121 -1.40 -10.75 4.44
CA ALA A 121 -1.30 -10.39 3.03
C ALA A 121 -0.90 -11.59 2.17
N GLU A 122 -1.88 -12.39 1.75
CA GLU A 122 -1.68 -13.71 1.12
C GLU A 122 -0.77 -13.64 -0.11
N GLY A 123 -0.85 -12.59 -0.92
CA GLY A 123 0.03 -12.46 -2.08
C GLY A 123 1.51 -12.43 -1.70
N TYR A 124 1.86 -11.74 -0.61
CA TYR A 124 3.24 -11.74 -0.11
C TYR A 124 3.59 -13.07 0.58
N ALA A 125 2.69 -13.61 1.40
CA ALA A 125 2.96 -14.77 2.23
C ALA A 125 2.88 -16.13 1.50
N HIS A 126 2.08 -16.23 0.44
CA HIS A 126 1.68 -17.50 -0.17
C HIS A 126 1.87 -17.53 -1.70
N TYR A 127 1.80 -16.40 -2.38
CA TYR A 127 1.97 -16.33 -3.84
C TYR A 127 3.38 -15.89 -4.27
N ALA A 128 4.31 -15.75 -3.32
CA ALA A 128 5.68 -15.27 -3.57
C ALA A 128 5.69 -13.99 -4.41
N LEU A 129 4.71 -13.11 -4.16
CA LEU A 129 4.64 -11.82 -4.81
C LEU A 129 5.60 -10.87 -4.09
N TYR A 130 6.47 -10.22 -4.86
CA TYR A 130 7.48 -9.30 -4.33
C TYR A 130 7.08 -7.87 -4.73
N PRO A 131 6.89 -6.93 -3.77
CA PRO A 131 6.58 -5.52 -4.08
C PRO A 131 7.51 -4.90 -5.13
N GLU A 132 8.79 -5.29 -5.12
CA GLU A 132 9.83 -4.86 -6.04
C GLU A 132 9.55 -5.24 -7.49
N SER A 133 8.83 -6.34 -7.73
CA SER A 133 8.39 -6.72 -9.09
C SER A 133 7.44 -5.69 -9.71
N TYR A 134 6.62 -5.02 -8.88
CA TYR A 134 5.73 -3.95 -9.34
C TYR A 134 6.49 -2.66 -9.61
N LEU A 135 7.58 -2.39 -8.88
CA LEU A 135 8.50 -1.29 -9.22
C LEU A 135 9.06 -1.50 -10.63
N ASP A 136 9.64 -2.67 -10.88
CA ASP A 136 10.29 -3.02 -12.16
C ASP A 136 9.28 -3.01 -13.33
N ALA A 137 8.07 -3.55 -13.11
CA ALA A 137 7.02 -3.56 -14.12
C ALA A 137 6.55 -2.13 -14.45
N ALA A 138 6.37 -1.28 -13.45
CA ALA A 138 5.98 0.10 -13.63
C ALA A 138 7.03 0.91 -14.42
N GLN A 139 8.33 0.74 -14.13
CA GLN A 139 9.41 1.38 -14.90
C GLN A 139 9.39 0.98 -16.38
N LYS A 140 9.05 -0.28 -16.68
CA LYS A 140 9.03 -0.82 -18.05
C LYS A 140 7.72 -0.55 -18.79
N SER A 141 6.68 -0.06 -18.10
CA SER A 141 5.35 0.16 -18.67
C SER A 141 5.27 1.35 -19.63
N GLY A 142 6.20 2.30 -19.53
CA GLY A 142 6.16 3.57 -20.24
C GLY A 142 5.17 4.59 -19.65
N LEU A 143 4.55 4.30 -18.50
CA LEU A 143 3.76 5.24 -17.70
C LEU A 143 4.67 6.28 -17.03
N ASP A 144 4.09 7.42 -16.67
CA ASP A 144 4.78 8.55 -16.06
C ASP A 144 3.93 9.18 -14.92
N ALA A 145 4.39 10.30 -14.40
CA ALA A 145 3.73 11.02 -13.31
C ALA A 145 2.30 11.48 -13.64
N ASN A 146 1.92 11.58 -14.91
CA ASN A 146 0.56 11.92 -15.35
C ASN A 146 -0.33 10.67 -15.42
N THR A 147 -0.27 9.83 -14.39
CA THR A 147 -1.01 8.58 -14.28
C THR A 147 -1.85 8.56 -13.00
N CYS A 148 -3.14 8.28 -13.15
CA CYS A 148 -4.02 7.93 -12.04
C CYS A 148 -3.80 6.46 -11.68
N VAL A 149 -3.19 6.20 -10.53
CA VAL A 149 -2.96 4.84 -10.05
C VAL A 149 -4.10 4.43 -9.12
N ILE A 150 -4.70 3.28 -9.40
CA ILE A 150 -5.84 2.72 -8.67
C ILE A 150 -5.46 1.33 -8.16
N GLY A 151 -5.44 1.14 -6.84
CA GLY A 151 -5.23 -0.17 -6.21
C GLY A 151 -6.56 -0.88 -5.95
N VAL A 152 -6.63 -2.16 -6.31
CA VAL A 152 -7.74 -3.04 -5.90
C VAL A 152 -7.45 -3.58 -4.49
N ARG A 153 -8.34 -3.32 -3.52
CA ARG A 153 -8.12 -3.62 -2.09
C ARG A 153 -7.99 -5.13 -1.85
N SER A 154 -6.84 -5.51 -1.27
CA SER A 154 -6.41 -6.81 -0.72
C SER A 154 -4.92 -6.70 -0.35
N ILE A 155 -4.02 -6.62 -1.34
CA ILE A 155 -2.69 -6.02 -1.17
C ILE A 155 -2.43 -4.95 -2.24
N GLY A 156 -3.38 -4.77 -3.18
CA GLY A 156 -3.24 -3.90 -4.33
C GLY A 156 -3.08 -2.42 -3.97
N LEU A 157 -3.47 -1.98 -2.77
CA LEU A 157 -3.16 -0.61 -2.30
C LEU A 157 -1.66 -0.42 -2.06
N GLY A 158 -0.99 -1.38 -1.40
CA GLY A 158 0.46 -1.36 -1.24
C GLY A 158 1.16 -1.44 -2.60
N LEU A 159 0.74 -2.40 -3.45
CA LEU A 159 1.31 -2.54 -4.79
C LEU A 159 1.11 -1.29 -5.67
N ALA A 160 -0.05 -0.64 -5.56
CA ALA A 160 -0.31 0.63 -6.23
C ALA A 160 0.65 1.74 -5.75
N ALA A 161 1.02 1.74 -4.47
CA ALA A 161 2.01 2.68 -3.95
C ALA A 161 3.41 2.41 -4.53
N MET A 162 3.79 1.15 -4.76
CA MET A 162 5.01 0.80 -5.50
C MET A 162 4.96 1.36 -6.92
N VAL A 163 3.87 1.11 -7.65
CA VAL A 163 3.70 1.64 -9.01
C VAL A 163 3.80 3.17 -9.02
N ALA A 164 3.10 3.85 -8.12
CA ALA A 164 3.11 5.30 -8.03
C ALA A 164 4.50 5.87 -7.71
N ALA A 165 5.21 5.28 -6.74
CA ALA A 165 6.57 5.67 -6.40
C ALA A 165 7.55 5.48 -7.57
N SER A 166 7.38 4.41 -8.34
CA SER A 166 8.23 4.06 -9.47
C SER A 166 8.12 5.05 -10.65
N ILE A 167 6.90 5.47 -10.98
CA ILE A 167 6.63 6.37 -12.12
C ILE A 167 6.53 7.85 -11.73
N GLY A 168 6.67 8.16 -10.44
CA GLY A 168 6.52 9.51 -9.90
C GLY A 168 5.08 10.03 -9.90
N ALA A 169 4.09 9.13 -9.91
CA ALA A 169 2.68 9.51 -9.87
C ALA A 169 2.23 9.90 -8.45
N PRO A 170 1.13 10.66 -8.33
CA PRO A 170 0.51 10.94 -7.03
C PRO A 170 0.06 9.69 -6.27
N ALA A 171 -0.26 9.88 -4.99
CA ALA A 171 -0.75 8.81 -4.12
C ALA A 171 -1.96 8.07 -4.73
N PRO A 172 -1.96 6.73 -4.73
CA PRO A 172 -2.99 5.94 -5.39
C PRO A 172 -4.34 6.05 -4.68
N PHE A 173 -5.42 5.96 -5.46
CA PHE A 173 -6.76 5.72 -4.94
C PHE A 173 -7.01 4.22 -4.78
N SER A 174 -7.82 3.82 -3.81
CA SER A 174 -8.09 2.41 -3.51
C SER A 174 -9.55 2.09 -3.68
N VAL A 175 -9.87 0.93 -4.26
CA VAL A 175 -11.27 0.48 -4.45
C VAL A 175 -11.45 -0.94 -3.92
N ARG A 176 -12.59 -1.22 -3.26
CA ARG A 176 -12.96 -2.59 -2.86
C ARG A 176 -14.01 -3.16 -3.80
N PRO A 177 -13.67 -4.25 -4.51
CA PRO A 177 -14.67 -5.07 -5.15
C PRO A 177 -15.62 -5.69 -4.12
N ILE A 178 -16.93 -5.57 -4.35
CA ILE A 178 -18.00 -6.15 -3.53
C ILE A 178 -18.96 -6.99 -4.39
N GLY A 179 -19.82 -7.75 -3.73
CA GLY A 179 -20.79 -8.63 -4.39
C GLY A 179 -20.25 -10.05 -4.61
N HIS A 180 -20.95 -10.80 -5.46
CA HIS A 180 -20.61 -12.21 -5.73
C HIS A 180 -19.25 -12.33 -6.42
N PRO A 181 -18.41 -13.35 -6.13
CA PRO A 181 -17.09 -13.51 -6.76
C PRO A 181 -17.10 -13.44 -8.30
N PHE A 182 -18.08 -14.03 -8.96
CA PHE A 182 -18.24 -13.98 -10.43
C PHE A 182 -19.02 -12.76 -10.96
N ARG A 183 -19.35 -11.79 -10.11
CA ARG A 183 -20.10 -10.58 -10.47
C ARG A 183 -19.75 -9.43 -9.53
N ARG A 184 -18.45 -9.22 -9.34
CA ARG A 184 -17.95 -8.14 -8.50
C ARG A 184 -18.22 -6.79 -9.15
N TYR A 185 -18.51 -5.79 -8.34
CA TYR A 185 -18.63 -4.40 -8.73
C TYR A 185 -17.96 -3.52 -7.66
N ILE A 186 -17.68 -2.27 -8.00
CA ILE A 186 -17.15 -1.29 -7.05
C ILE A 186 -18.25 -0.29 -6.70
N ASN A 187 -18.21 0.23 -5.47
CA ASN A 187 -18.96 1.43 -5.11
C ASN A 187 -17.96 2.50 -4.68
N ALA A 188 -17.65 3.43 -5.59
CA ALA A 188 -16.65 4.47 -5.38
C ALA A 188 -17.18 5.81 -5.89
N ASP A 189 -16.86 6.89 -5.17
CA ASP A 189 -17.24 8.25 -5.56
C ASP A 189 -16.40 8.70 -6.78
N PRO A 190 -17.02 8.95 -7.95
CA PRO A 190 -16.32 9.40 -9.14
C PRO A 190 -15.54 10.70 -8.94
N GLN A 191 -15.93 11.54 -7.96
CA GLN A 191 -15.20 12.77 -7.64
C GLN A 191 -13.78 12.51 -7.16
N SER A 192 -13.52 11.31 -6.60
CA SER A 192 -12.18 10.89 -6.17
C SER A 192 -11.16 10.86 -7.31
N ILE A 193 -11.61 10.70 -8.56
CA ILE A 193 -10.75 10.69 -9.75
C ILE A 193 -11.20 11.68 -10.85
N ALA A 194 -12.10 12.62 -10.54
CA ALA A 194 -12.70 13.50 -11.56
C ALA A 194 -11.68 14.37 -12.30
N THR A 195 -10.64 14.84 -11.62
CA THR A 195 -9.55 15.61 -12.25
C THR A 195 -8.80 14.80 -13.31
N TRP A 196 -8.64 13.49 -13.09
CA TRP A 196 -8.02 12.58 -14.04
C TRP A 196 -8.93 12.28 -15.22
N MET A 197 -10.23 12.04 -14.97
CA MET A 197 -11.22 11.79 -16.03
C MET A 197 -11.36 12.99 -16.99
N ASN A 198 -11.16 14.21 -16.47
CA ASN A 198 -11.24 15.44 -17.26
C ASN A 198 -9.93 15.81 -17.97
N ASN A 199 -8.86 15.01 -17.81
CA ASN A 199 -7.56 15.24 -18.45
C ASN A 199 -7.34 14.24 -19.61
N PRO A 200 -7.42 14.66 -20.89
CA PRO A 200 -7.28 13.77 -22.04
C PRO A 200 -5.89 13.12 -22.18
N SER A 201 -4.86 13.69 -21.55
CA SER A 201 -3.50 13.13 -21.59
C SER A 201 -3.21 12.22 -20.38
N ALA A 202 -4.10 12.17 -19.39
CA ALA A 202 -3.93 11.32 -18.23
C ALA A 202 -3.99 9.84 -18.63
N ARG A 203 -3.14 9.04 -18.00
CA ARG A 203 -3.18 7.59 -18.09
C ARG A 203 -3.75 6.99 -16.82
N PHE A 204 -4.15 5.73 -16.89
CA PHE A 204 -4.68 5.00 -15.75
C PHE A 204 -3.90 3.69 -15.58
N ALA A 205 -3.54 3.39 -14.35
CA ALA A 205 -2.92 2.13 -13.96
C ALA A 205 -3.78 1.48 -12.89
N VAL A 206 -4.40 0.34 -13.22
CA VAL A 206 -5.15 -0.46 -12.24
C VAL A 206 -4.22 -1.56 -11.76
N VAL A 207 -3.99 -1.60 -10.46
CA VAL A 207 -3.02 -2.47 -9.81
C VAL A 207 -3.75 -3.46 -8.94
N ASP A 208 -3.51 -4.74 -9.20
CA ASP A 208 -4.13 -5.88 -8.54
C ASP A 208 -3.07 -6.96 -8.31
N GLU A 209 -3.30 -7.87 -7.37
CA GLU A 209 -2.36 -8.93 -7.00
C GLU A 209 -2.30 -10.11 -7.98
N GLY A 210 -3.30 -10.24 -8.86
CA GLY A 210 -3.46 -11.34 -9.80
C GLY A 210 -4.36 -12.47 -9.27
N PRO A 211 -4.65 -13.48 -10.11
CA PRO A 211 -5.97 -13.60 -10.73
C PRO A 211 -7.11 -13.54 -9.70
N GLY A 212 -7.71 -12.35 -9.56
CA GLY A 212 -8.91 -12.11 -8.76
C GLY A 212 -10.17 -12.74 -9.34
#